data_AF-A0A3D1K9B0-F1
#
_entry.id   AF-A0A3D1K9B0-F1
#
_cell.length_a   1.000
_cell.length_b   1.000
_cell.length_c   1.000
_cell.angle_alpha   90.00
_cell.angle_beta   90.00
_cell.angle_gamma   90.00
#
_symmetry.space_group_name_H-M   'P 1'
#
loop_
_entity.id
_entity.type
_entity.pdbx_description
1 polymer ?
#
loop_
_entity_poly.entity_id
_entity_poly.type
_entity_poly.pdbx_seq_one_letter_code
_entity_poly.pdbx_strand_id
1 'polypeptide(L)'
;MKKNKFTLMELIFAMGLLAMVAALFSSSAYNLRIMDRNFTRESRALQVLDNSLERISFEKNADFARIKDIFEDEFKKSVLECDDEVRKSCEIRNGRAVLEIQRKNGKKMARIEIKCPLNCIK
;
A
#
# COMPACT_ATOMS: atom_id res chain seq x y z
N MET A 1 -57.01 13.92 17.22
CA MET A 1 -55.93 12.96 16.94
C MET A 1 -56.07 12.43 15.51
N LYS A 2 -55.27 12.95 14.56
CA LYS A 2 -55.23 12.40 13.19
C LYS A 2 -54.61 11.00 13.24
N LYS A 3 -55.37 9.96 12.90
CA LYS A 3 -54.87 8.59 12.75
C LYS A 3 -54.14 8.51 11.41
N ASN A 4 -52.81 8.47 11.43
CA ASN A 4 -52.01 8.21 10.24
C ASN A 4 -52.27 6.76 9.80
N LYS A 5 -53.06 6.58 8.74
CA LYS A 5 -53.19 5.31 8.03
C LYS A 5 -52.15 5.32 6.91
N PHE A 6 -50.92 4.89 7.21
CA PHE A 6 -50.02 4.49 6.14
C PHE A 6 -50.65 3.32 5.40
N THR A 7 -50.71 3.41 4.07
CA THR A 7 -51.13 2.26 3.27
C THR A 7 -50.02 1.21 3.31
N LEU A 8 -50.37 -0.08 3.35
CA LEU A 8 -49.40 -1.18 3.40
C LEU A 8 -48.32 -1.06 2.30
N MET A 9 -48.70 -0.51 1.14
CA MET A 9 -47.81 -0.25 0.00
C MET A 9 -46.74 0.81 0.30
N GLU A 10 -47.07 1.90 1.00
CA GLU A 10 -46.09 2.92 1.42
C GLU A 10 -45.10 2.35 2.43
N LEU A 11 -45.56 1.47 3.33
CA LEU A 11 -44.69 0.80 4.29
C LEU A 11 -43.71 -0.16 3.60
N ILE A 12 -44.19 -0.97 2.64
CA ILE A 12 -43.34 -1.85 1.85
C ILE A 12 -42.31 -1.06 1.05
N PHE A 13 -42.73 0.05 0.42
CA PHE A 13 -41.83 0.92 -0.34
C PHE A 13 -40.76 1.56 0.56
N ALA A 14 -41.16 2.07 1.72
CA ALA A 14 -40.23 2.64 2.70
C ALA A 14 -39.22 1.58 3.21
N MET A 15 -39.66 0.36 3.47
CA MET A 15 -38.77 -0.74 3.87
C MET A 15 -37.80 -1.13 2.75
N GLY A 16 -38.26 -1.17 1.49
CA GLY A 16 -37.41 -1.45 0.34
C GLY A 16 -36.34 -0.37 0.12
N LEU A 17 -36.73 0.91 0.23
CA LEU A 17 -35.79 2.03 0.19
C LEU A 17 -34.78 1.97 1.34
N LEU A 18 -35.24 1.69 2.56
CA LEU A 18 -34.36 1.56 3.71
C LEU A 18 -33.32 0.45 3.51
N ALA A 19 -33.75 -0.72 3.02
CA ALA A 19 -32.86 -1.83 2.73
C ALA A 19 -31.81 -1.46 1.66
N MET A 20 -32.21 -0.75 0.62
CA MET A 20 -31.30 -0.27 -0.44
C MET A 20 -30.27 0.72 0.11
N VAL A 21 -30.71 1.70 0.90
CA VAL A 21 -29.81 2.68 1.54
C VAL A 21 -28.84 1.99 2.51
N ALA A 22 -29.32 1.04 3.31
CA ALA A 22 -28.48 0.27 4.23
C ALA A 22 -27.42 -0.56 3.49
N ALA A 23 -27.78 -1.17 2.36
CA ALA A 23 -26.85 -1.91 1.51
C ALA A 23 -25.78 -0.99 0.91
N LEU A 24 -26.16 0.18 0.41
CA LEU A 24 -25.23 1.18 -0.14
C LEU A 24 -24.28 1.70 0.94
N PHE A 25 -24.78 1.97 2.14
CA PHE A 25 -23.95 2.41 3.26
C PHE A 25 -22.95 1.33 3.68
N SER A 26 -23.40 0.08 3.79
CA SER A 26 -22.54 -1.05 4.16
C SER A 26 -21.44 -1.29 3.13
N SER A 27 -21.78 -1.23 1.85
CA SER A 27 -20.83 -1.32 0.74
C SER A 27 -19.81 -0.18 0.78
N SER A 28 -20.28 1.05 0.97
CA SER A 28 -19.41 2.23 1.07
C SER A 28 -18.45 2.13 2.26
N ALA A 29 -18.94 1.72 3.43
CA ALA A 29 -18.13 1.53 4.63
C ALA A 29 -17.06 0.44 4.44
N TYR A 30 -17.42 -0.66 3.77
CA TYR A 30 -16.48 -1.73 3.42
C TYR A 30 -15.37 -1.22 2.48
N ASN A 31 -15.75 -0.47 1.43
CA ASN A 31 -14.81 0.10 0.47
C ASN A 31 -13.87 1.11 1.12
N LEU A 32 -14.37 1.95 2.03
CA LEU A 32 -13.54 2.88 2.81
C LEU A 32 -12.51 2.15 3.65
N ARG A 33 -12.88 1.04 4.31
CA ARG A 33 -11.93 0.22 5.09
C ARG A 33 -10.85 -0.42 4.20
N ILE A 34 -11.21 -0.89 3.00
CA ILE A 34 -10.22 -1.42 2.05
C ILE A 34 -9.27 -0.30 1.59
N MET A 35 -9.82 0.86 1.26
CA MET A 35 -9.04 2.02 0.81
C MET A 35 -8.06 2.47 1.90
N ASP A 36 -8.51 2.57 3.15
CA ASP A 36 -7.67 2.96 4.28
C ASP A 36 -6.53 1.97 4.53
N ARG A 37 -6.82 0.66 4.47
CA ARG A 37 -5.78 -0.39 4.51
C ARG A 37 -4.78 -0.25 3.38
N ASN A 38 -5.25 0.02 2.16
CA ASN A 38 -4.40 0.19 0.99
C ASN A 38 -3.48 1.41 1.14
N PHE A 39 -4.03 2.53 1.61
CA PHE A 39 -3.26 3.75 1.84
C PHE A 39 -2.23 3.58 2.95
N THR A 40 -2.61 2.90 4.04
CA THR A 40 -1.70 2.58 5.14
C THR A 40 -0.52 1.76 4.66
N ARG A 41 -0.76 0.71 3.84
CA ARG A 41 0.31 -0.11 3.27
C ARG A 41 1.24 0.71 2.37
N GLU A 42 0.68 1.59 1.52
CA GLU A 42 1.47 2.46 0.65
C GLU A 42 2.32 3.46 1.44
N SER A 43 1.75 4.07 2.48
CA SER A 43 2.48 4.94 3.40
C SER A 43 3.62 4.20 4.09
N ARG A 44 3.40 2.96 4.56
CA ARG A 44 4.47 2.13 5.15
C ARG A 44 5.54 1.74 4.13
N ALA A 45 5.16 1.44 2.90
CA ALA A 45 6.11 1.13 1.83
C ALA A 45 7.03 2.32 1.55
N LEU A 46 6.46 3.53 1.49
CA LEU A 46 7.24 4.76 1.37
C LEU A 46 8.18 4.95 2.57
N GLN A 47 7.70 4.71 3.79
CA GLN A 47 8.52 4.82 5.01
C GLN A 47 9.73 3.87 4.98
N VAL A 48 9.55 2.62 4.50
CA VAL A 48 10.67 1.67 4.37
C VAL A 48 11.71 2.18 3.37
N LEU A 49 11.27 2.73 2.23
CA LEU A 49 12.17 3.27 1.22
C LEU A 49 12.88 4.53 1.71
N ASP A 50 12.19 5.39 2.46
CA ASP A 50 12.77 6.59 3.05
C ASP A 50 13.86 6.25 4.08
N ASN A 51 13.58 5.32 5.00
CA ASN A 51 14.57 4.80 5.95
C ASN A 51 15.77 4.17 5.23
N SER A 52 15.50 3.44 4.13
CA SER A 52 16.56 2.83 3.32
C SER A 52 17.43 3.90 2.67
N LEU A 53 16.84 4.94 2.09
CA LEU A 53 17.55 6.08 1.50
C LEU A 53 18.39 6.83 2.52
N GLU A 54 17.81 7.13 3.68
CA GLU A 54 18.51 7.80 4.77
C GLU A 54 19.76 7.00 5.16
N ARG A 55 19.60 5.69 5.42
CA ARG A 55 20.72 4.83 5.80
C ARG A 55 21.77 4.69 4.70
N ILE A 56 21.36 4.58 3.43
CA ILE A 56 22.27 4.55 2.28
C ILE A 56 23.03 5.87 2.14
N SER A 57 22.38 7.01 2.41
CA SER A 57 23.01 8.34 2.28
C SER A 57 24.18 8.55 3.25
N PHE A 58 24.16 7.86 4.39
CA PHE A 58 25.27 7.87 5.36
C PHE A 58 26.44 6.96 4.96
N GLU A 59 26.26 6.05 4.00
CA GLU A 59 27.33 5.17 3.54
C GLU A 59 28.12 5.81 2.38
N LYS A 60 29.40 6.14 2.63
CA LYS A 60 30.27 6.85 1.66
C LYS A 60 30.47 6.11 0.33
N ASN A 61 30.38 4.77 0.31
CA ASN A 61 30.62 3.93 -0.87
C ASN A 61 29.66 2.72 -0.89
N ALA A 62 28.36 2.96 -0.86
CA ALA A 62 27.38 1.87 -0.94
C ALA A 62 27.40 1.23 -2.35
N ASP A 63 27.82 -0.03 -2.43
CA ASP A 63 27.67 -0.84 -3.63
C ASP A 63 26.25 -1.42 -3.72
N PHE A 64 25.91 -2.06 -4.85
CA PHE A 64 24.56 -2.62 -5.02
C PHE A 64 24.23 -3.70 -3.98
N ALA A 65 25.19 -4.55 -3.64
CA ALA A 65 25.00 -5.59 -2.63
C ALA A 65 24.61 -4.96 -1.29
N ARG A 66 25.32 -3.90 -0.88
CA ARG A 66 25.06 -3.19 0.35
C ARG A 66 23.73 -2.43 0.34
N ILE A 67 23.39 -1.80 -0.78
CA ILE A 67 22.07 -1.17 -0.98
C ILE A 67 20.95 -2.20 -0.83
N LYS A 68 21.12 -3.38 -1.43
CA LYS A 68 20.17 -4.49 -1.32
C LYS A 68 20.05 -4.98 0.12
N ASP A 69 21.15 -5.18 0.82
CA ASP A 69 21.14 -5.61 2.21
C ASP A 69 20.43 -4.61 3.12
N ILE A 70 20.71 -3.30 2.97
CA ILE A 70 20.04 -2.24 3.72
C ILE A 70 18.54 -2.28 3.45
N PHE A 71 18.12 -2.37 2.19
CA PHE A 71 16.71 -2.43 1.84
C PHE A 71 16.02 -3.68 2.40
N GLU A 72 16.70 -4.84 2.34
CA GLU A 72 16.16 -6.07 2.92
C GLU A 72 16.02 -5.99 4.44
N ASP A 73 17.00 -5.41 5.13
CA ASP A 73 16.97 -5.17 6.57
C ASP A 73 15.81 -4.26 6.96
N GLU A 74 15.65 -3.11 6.29
CA GLU A 74 14.57 -2.17 6.60
C GLU A 74 13.19 -2.75 6.27
N PHE A 75 13.08 -3.58 5.23
CA PHE A 75 11.84 -4.29 4.94
C PHE A 75 11.50 -5.32 6.03
N LYS A 76 12.48 -6.10 6.52
CA LYS A 76 12.27 -7.08 7.61
C LYS A 76 11.84 -6.43 8.92
N LYS A 77 12.38 -5.24 9.23
CA LYS A 77 11.94 -4.47 10.42
C LYS A 77 10.51 -3.94 10.29
N SER A 78 9.96 -3.91 9.08
CA SER A 78 8.65 -3.34 8.82
C SER A 78 7.53 -4.36 9.00
N VAL A 79 6.33 -3.87 9.32
CA VAL A 79 5.12 -4.69 9.41
C VAL A 79 4.74 -5.31 8.05
N LEU A 80 5.31 -4.82 6.95
CA LEU A 80 5.07 -5.35 5.60
C LEU A 80 5.72 -6.72 5.37
N GLU A 81 6.69 -7.14 6.21
CA GLU A 81 7.26 -8.50 6.11
C GLU A 81 6.21 -9.58 6.32
N CYS A 82 5.27 -9.33 7.24
CA CYS A 82 4.19 -10.27 7.56
C CYS A 82 3.00 -10.16 6.60
N ASP A 83 3.04 -9.29 5.58
CA ASP A 83 1.93 -9.09 4.64
C ASP A 83 2.17 -9.89 3.35
N ASP A 84 1.48 -11.03 3.22
CA ASP A 84 1.56 -11.93 2.07
C ASP A 84 1.17 -11.29 0.72
N GLU A 85 0.46 -10.16 0.77
CA GLU A 85 0.06 -9.40 -0.41
C GLU A 85 1.14 -8.43 -0.89
N VAL A 86 2.26 -8.30 -0.17
CA VAL A 86 3.35 -7.37 -0.46
C VAL A 86 4.62 -8.13 -0.82
N ARG A 87 5.34 -7.62 -1.82
CA ARG A 87 6.62 -8.15 -2.28
C ARG A 87 7.61 -7.00 -2.45
N LYS A 88 8.84 -7.25 -2.02
CA LYS A 88 9.98 -6.39 -2.32
C LYS A 88 10.71 -6.89 -3.56
N SER A 89 11.33 -5.98 -4.29
CA SER A 89 12.22 -6.26 -5.40
C SER A 89 13.36 -5.25 -5.42
N CYS A 90 14.56 -5.74 -5.76
CA CYS A 90 15.76 -4.94 -5.86
C CYS A 90 16.52 -5.40 -7.12
N GLU A 91 16.65 -4.51 -8.10
CA GLU A 91 17.27 -4.81 -9.39
C GLU A 91 18.22 -3.70 -9.82
N ILE A 92 19.24 -4.02 -10.61
CA ILE A 92 20.03 -3.02 -11.32
C ILE A 92 19.39 -2.76 -12.67
N ARG A 93 19.04 -1.50 -12.96
CA ARG A 93 18.59 -1.08 -14.30
C ARG A 93 19.34 0.17 -14.72
N ASN A 94 19.92 0.15 -15.93
CA ASN A 94 20.66 1.29 -16.51
C ASN A 94 21.74 1.86 -15.57
N GLY A 95 22.47 1.00 -14.85
CA GLY A 95 23.52 1.41 -13.90
C GLY A 95 22.99 2.05 -12.61
N ARG A 96 21.70 1.88 -12.28
CA ARG A 96 21.07 2.34 -11.05
C ARG A 96 20.49 1.17 -10.27
N ALA A 97 20.56 1.24 -8.94
CA ALA A 97 19.80 0.34 -8.09
C ALA A 97 18.34 0.81 -8.05
N VAL A 98 17.42 -0.07 -8.39
CA VAL A 98 15.98 0.16 -8.33
C VAL A 98 15.44 -0.65 -7.17
N LEU A 99 14.94 0.06 -6.15
CA LEU A 99 14.26 -0.55 -5.01
C LEU A 99 12.77 -0.33 -5.18
N GLU A 100 12.00 -1.41 -5.15
CA GLU A 100 10.57 -1.37 -5.41
C GLU A 100 9.82 -2.29 -4.45
N ILE A 101 8.75 -1.74 -3.87
CA ILE A 101 7.75 -2.49 -3.10
C ILE A 101 6.48 -2.52 -3.94
N GLN A 102 5.98 -3.72 -4.19
CA GLN A 102 4.83 -3.97 -5.04
C GLN A 102 3.87 -4.94 -4.36
N ARG A 103 2.63 -4.96 -4.83
CA ARG A 103 1.66 -5.97 -4.42
C ARG A 103 1.90 -7.27 -5.17
N LYS A 104 1.34 -8.36 -4.65
CA LYS A 104 1.36 -9.69 -5.28
C LYS A 104 0.74 -9.70 -6.68
N ASN A 105 -0.20 -8.80 -6.96
CA ASN A 105 -0.79 -8.61 -8.28
C ASN A 105 0.07 -7.78 -9.25
N GLY A 106 1.31 -7.40 -8.86
CA GLY A 106 2.22 -6.61 -9.68
C GLY A 106 1.96 -5.09 -9.65
N LYS A 107 0.95 -4.62 -8.90
CA LYS A 107 0.74 -3.18 -8.73
C LYS A 107 1.87 -2.59 -7.88
N LYS A 108 2.59 -1.64 -8.45
CA LYS A 108 3.64 -0.88 -7.77
C LYS A 108 3.05 -0.03 -6.67
N MET A 109 3.63 -0.12 -5.47
CA MET A 109 3.23 0.72 -4.34
C MET A 109 4.19 1.88 -4.17
N ALA A 110 5.49 1.58 -4.17
CA ALA A 110 6.53 2.59 -4.06
C ALA A 110 7.80 2.12 -4.76
N ARG A 111 8.52 3.07 -5.37
CA ARG A 111 9.75 2.81 -6.14
C ARG A 111 10.70 3.98 -6.00
N ILE A 112 11.98 3.68 -5.79
CA ILE A 112 13.07 4.65 -5.81
C ILE A 112 14.20 4.14 -6.70
N GLU A 113 14.95 5.07 -7.27
CA GLU A 113 16.14 4.77 -8.06
C GLU A 113 17.34 5.48 -7.45
N ILE A 114 18.38 4.71 -7.16
CA ILE A 114 19.61 5.21 -6.55
C ILE A 114 20.73 5.05 -7.57
N LYS A 115 21.44 6.16 -7.84
CA LYS A 115 22.62 6.12 -8.71
C LYS A 115 23.74 5.40 -7.95
N CYS A 116 24.10 4.20 -8.40
CA CYS A 116 25.28 3.53 -7.87
C CYS A 116 26.53 4.23 -8.41
N PRO A 117 27.55 4.51 -7.58
CA PRO A 117 28.86 4.88 -8.09
C PRO A 117 29.39 3.72 -8.97
N LEU A 118 29.97 4.09 -10.12
CA LEU A 118 30.30 3.24 -11.29
C LEU A 118 31.20 2.01 -11.04
N ASN A 119 31.61 1.74 -9.80
CA ASN A 119 32.41 0.55 -9.45
C ASN A 119 31.58 -0.75 -9.34
N CYS A 120 30.27 -0.71 -9.54
CA CYS A 120 29.39 -1.89 -9.42
C CYS A 120 29.11 -2.62 -10.74
N ILE A 121 29.70 -2.17 -11.86
CA ILE A 121 29.63 -2.89 -13.15
C ILE A 121 30.97 -3.60 -13.33
N LYS A 122 31.09 -4.80 -12.78
CA LYS A 122 32.12 -5.77 -13.16
C LYS A 122 31.45 -7.10 -13.43
#